data_AF-A0A662DH09-F1
#
_entry.id   AF-A0A662DH09-F1
#
_cell.length_a   1.000
_cell.length_b   1.000
_cell.length_c   1.000
_cell.angle_alpha   90.00
_cell.angle_beta   90.00
_cell.angle_gamma   90.00
#
_symmetry.space_group_name_H-M   'P 1'
#
loop_
_entity.id
_entity.type
_entity.pdbx_description
1 polymer ?
#
loop_
_entity_poly.entity_id
_entity_poly.type
_entity_poly.pdbx_seq_one_letter_code
_entity_poly.pdbx_strand_id
1 'polypeptide(L)' 'LQPLEWYHNRPIAWGLGNFVWQAYPQASKRTAIAQFVFEPDGRIGACLIPVVIERTGHPVIQDPTAPVCAPEGPR' A
#
# COMPACT_ATOMS: atom_id res chain seq x y z
N LEU A 1 7.65 -5.62 4.48
CA LEU A 1 6.77 -4.91 3.53
C LEU A 1 7.67 -4.11 2.60
N GLN A 2 7.36 -4.06 1.32
CA GLN A 2 8.22 -3.34 0.36
C GLN A 2 8.20 -1.84 0.66
N PRO A 3 9.28 -1.09 0.37
CA PRO A 3 9.36 0.32 0.70
C PRO A 3 8.45 1.17 -0.19
N LEU A 4 7.90 2.22 0.41
CA LEU A 4 7.32 3.37 -0.26
C LEU A 4 8.30 4.53 -0.07
N GLU A 5 8.69 5.17 -1.16
CA GLU A 5 9.66 6.26 -1.15
C GLU A 5 9.11 7.47 -1.90
N TRP A 6 9.76 8.61 -1.72
CA TRP A 6 9.45 9.84 -2.44
C TRP A 6 10.70 10.32 -3.18
N TYR A 7 10.56 10.60 -4.47
CA TYR A 7 11.63 11.13 -5.31
C TYR A 7 11.08 12.31 -6.13
N HIS A 8 11.67 13.51 -5.97
CA HIS A 8 11.18 14.76 -6.58
C HIS A 8 9.67 14.98 -6.39
N ASN A 9 9.17 14.84 -5.17
CA ASN A 9 7.74 14.95 -4.81
C ASN A 9 6.82 13.96 -5.55
N ARG A 10 7.39 12.85 -6.08
CA ARG A 10 6.64 11.77 -6.70
C ARG A 10 6.77 10.53 -5.83
N PRO A 11 5.67 9.89 -5.45
CA PRO A 11 5.74 8.69 -4.65
C PRO A 11 6.09 7.49 -5.54
N ILE A 12 6.94 6.60 -5.01
CA ILE A 12 7.41 5.38 -5.68
C ILE A 12 7.10 4.22 -4.75
N ALA A 13 6.22 3.32 -5.18
CA ALA A 13 6.03 2.04 -4.51
C ALA A 13 6.91 0.99 -5.20
N TRP A 14 7.89 0.48 -4.46
CA TRP A 14 8.72 -0.60 -4.93
C TRP A 14 7.96 -1.92 -4.80
N GLY A 15 7.95 -2.72 -5.86
CA GLY A 15 7.32 -4.03 -5.83
C GLY A 15 8.20 -5.03 -6.57
N LEU A 16 8.63 -6.09 -5.88
CA LEU A 16 9.27 -7.25 -6.53
C LEU A 16 8.23 -8.17 -7.23
N GLY A 17 7.06 -7.62 -7.57
CA GLY A 17 5.92 -8.41 -8.03
C GLY A 17 5.43 -9.41 -6.99
N ASN A 18 5.54 -9.08 -5.68
CA ASN A 18 5.18 -9.96 -4.56
C ASN A 18 3.91 -10.72 -4.88
N PHE A 19 4.10 -11.98 -5.24
CA PHE A 19 3.04 -12.83 -5.71
C PHE A 19 1.95 -12.85 -4.65
N VAL A 20 0.72 -12.52 -5.06
CA VAL A 20 -0.45 -12.50 -4.18
C VAL A 20 -0.86 -13.92 -3.79
N TRP A 21 0.08 -14.85 -3.69
CA TRP A 21 -0.16 -16.26 -3.43
C TRP A 21 -0.36 -16.45 -1.93
N GLN A 22 -1.26 -17.37 -1.57
CA GLN A 22 -1.29 -17.87 -0.20
C GLN A 22 0.06 -18.51 0.09
N ALA A 23 0.84 -17.84 0.93
CA ALA A 23 2.09 -18.38 1.44
C ALA A 23 1.86 -18.85 2.88
N TYR A 24 2.38 -20.03 3.19
CA TYR A 24 2.55 -20.53 4.55
C TYR A 24 4.00 -20.25 4.96
N PRO A 25 4.29 -19.85 6.22
CA PRO A 25 3.40 -19.74 7.40
C PRO A 25 2.56 -18.45 7.45
N GLN A 26 1.71 -18.27 8.49
CA GLN A 26 0.80 -17.11 8.65
C GLN A 26 1.49 -15.74 8.46
N ALA A 27 2.75 -15.60 8.84
CA ALA A 27 3.53 -14.37 8.64
C ALA A 27 3.64 -13.99 7.15
N SER A 28 3.66 -14.97 6.25
CA SER A 28 3.76 -14.78 4.81
C SER A 28 2.45 -14.32 4.15
N LYS A 29 1.33 -14.31 4.89
CA LYS A 29 0.07 -13.74 4.42
C LYS A 29 -0.03 -12.23 4.61
N ARG A 30 0.87 -11.63 5.39
CA ARG A 30 0.90 -10.19 5.64
C ARG A 30 1.57 -9.49 4.46
N THR A 31 0.85 -8.58 3.82
CA THR A 31 1.36 -7.75 2.73
C THR A 31 0.78 -6.33 2.85
N ALA A 32 0.96 -5.50 1.84
CA ALA A 32 0.35 -4.18 1.77
C ALA A 32 -0.11 -3.86 0.34
N ILE A 33 -1.10 -2.98 0.23
CA ILE A 33 -1.48 -2.29 -1.01
C ILE A 33 -0.84 -0.91 -0.97
N ALA A 34 -0.17 -0.50 -2.04
CA ALA A 34 0.20 0.91 -2.21
C ALA A 34 -1.03 1.68 -2.69
N GLN A 35 -1.47 2.68 -1.93
CA GLN A 35 -2.51 3.60 -2.36
C GLN A 35 -1.88 4.95 -2.66
N PHE A 36 -2.27 5.51 -3.81
CA PHE A 36 -1.91 6.84 -4.24
C PHE A 36 -3.18 7.65 -4.41
N VAL A 37 -3.21 8.87 -3.87
CA VAL A 37 -4.32 9.81 -3.97
C VAL A 37 -3.82 11.04 -4.70
N PHE A 38 -4.48 11.40 -5.81
CA PHE A 38 -4.14 12.58 -6.60
C PHE A 38 -5.30 13.56 -6.51
N GLU A 39 -5.03 14.74 -5.95
CA GLU A 39 -6.02 15.79 -5.80
C GLU A 39 -6.00 16.74 -7.01
N PRO A 40 -7.14 17.39 -7.35
CA PRO A 40 -7.18 18.36 -8.45
C PRO A 40 -6.27 19.57 -8.25
N ASP A 41 -5.95 19.90 -7.00
CA ASP A 41 -5.03 20.98 -6.61
C ASP A 41 -3.53 20.61 -6.78
N GLY A 42 -3.25 19.40 -7.25
CA GLY A 42 -1.91 18.88 -7.47
C GLY A 42 -1.26 18.23 -6.25
N ARG A 43 -1.94 18.16 -5.10
CA ARG A 43 -1.43 17.42 -3.94
C ARG A 43 -1.50 15.92 -4.19
N ILE A 44 -0.48 15.22 -3.68
CA ILE A 44 -0.36 13.77 -3.81
C ILE A 44 -0.25 13.16 -2.42
N GLY A 45 -1.06 12.15 -2.15
CA GLY A 45 -0.94 11.26 -0.99
C GLY A 45 -0.44 9.91 -1.40
N ALA A 46 0.42 9.31 -0.59
CA ALA A 46 0.85 7.94 -0.79
C ALA A 46 1.12 7.26 0.54
N CYS A 47 0.62 6.05 0.71
CA CYS A 47 0.89 5.22 1.86
C CYS A 47 0.75 3.73 1.52
N LEU A 48 1.26 2.88 2.42
CA LEU A 48 1.09 1.44 2.36
C LEU A 48 -0.02 1.04 3.32
N ILE A 49 -1.11 0.47 2.79
CA ILE A 49 -2.23 -0.05 3.57
C ILE A 49 -1.93 -1.51 3.90
N PRO A 50 -1.79 -1.89 5.18
CA PRO A 50 -1.61 -3.29 5.56
C PRO A 50 -2.81 -4.13 5.16
N VAL A 51 -2.56 -5.29 4.56
CA VAL A 51 -3.60 -6.25 4.16
C VAL A 51 -3.17 -7.68 4.44
N VAL A 52 -4.15 -8.58 4.47
CA VAL A 52 -3.93 -10.02 4.61
C VAL A 52 -4.35 -10.72 3.32
N ILE A 53 -3.51 -11.62 2.82
CA ILE A 53 -3.85 -12.50 1.70
C ILE A 53 -4.75 -13.62 2.24
N GLU A 54 -6.07 -13.47 2.11
CA GLU A 54 -7.03 -14.47 2.59
C GLU A 54 -7.00 -15.73 1.73
N ARG A 55 -6.87 -15.56 0.41
CA ARG A 55 -6.66 -16.61 -0.60
C ARG A 55 -5.73 -16.11 -1.70
N THR A 56 -5.17 -17.01 -2.48
CA THR A 56 -4.32 -16.63 -3.63
C THR A 56 -5.07 -15.64 -4.52
N GLY A 57 -4.46 -14.50 -4.81
CA GLY A 57 -5.03 -13.39 -5.58
C GLY A 57 -5.92 -12.44 -4.80
N HIS A 58 -6.10 -12.63 -3.48
CA HIS A 58 -7.13 -11.93 -2.70
C HIS A 58 -6.56 -11.28 -1.42
N PRO A 59 -5.90 -10.12 -1.55
CA PRO A 59 -5.51 -9.30 -0.43
C PRO A 59 -6.74 -8.53 0.08
N VAL A 60 -6.97 -8.57 1.39
CA VAL A 60 -8.13 -7.94 2.03
C VAL A 60 -7.66 -6.99 3.15
N ILE A 61 -8.23 -5.79 3.14
CA ILE A 61 -8.09 -4.82 4.23
C ILE A 61 -8.89 -5.37 5.43
N GLN A 62 -8.20 -5.67 6.52
CA GLN A 62 -8.82 -6.21 7.73
C GLN A 62 -9.24 -5.12 8.72
N ASP A 63 -8.62 -3.94 8.62
CA ASP A 63 -8.95 -2.79 9.46
C ASP A 63 -9.95 -1.89 8.72
N PRO A 64 -11.23 -1.83 9.12
CA PRO A 64 -12.24 -0.99 8.49
C PRO A 64 -11.97 0.51 8.71
N THR A 65 -11.08 0.85 9.64
CA THR A 65 -10.63 2.21 9.90
C THR A 65 -9.29 2.53 9.22
N ALA A 66 -8.77 1.61 8.41
CA ALA A 66 -7.54 1.82 7.66
C ALA A 66 -7.62 3.16 6.92
N PRO A 67 -6.65 4.06 7.14
CA PRO A 67 -6.74 5.41 6.61
C PRO A 67 -6.73 5.38 5.08
N VAL A 68 -7.57 6.20 4.45
CA VAL A 68 -7.28 6.67 3.09
C VAL A 68 -6.03 7.52 3.21
N CYS A 69 -5.00 7.22 2.43
CA CYS A 69 -3.75 7.95 2.44
C CYS A 69 -4.05 9.42 2.21
N ALA A 70 -3.94 10.22 3.26
CA ALA A 70 -4.13 11.64 3.15
C ALA A 70 -3.03 12.20 2.23
N PRO A 71 -3.35 13.03 1.24
CA PRO A 71 -2.35 13.87 0.60
C PRO A 71 -1.68 14.70 1.70
N GLU A 72 -0.44 14.35 2.05
CA GLU A 72 0.36 15.17 2.95
C GLU A 72 0.42 16.57 2.34
N GLY A 73 0.07 17.58 3.13
CA GLY A 73 0.21 18.97 2.73
C GLY A 73 1.67 19.29 2.37
N PRO A 74 1.92 20.38 1.62
CA PRO A 74 3.27 20.75 1.20
C PRO A 74 4.17 20.87 2.44
N ARG A 75 5.34 20.20 2.41
CA ARG A 75 6.43 20.43 3.36
C ARG A 75 7.21 21.67 2.99
#